data_AF-A0AAN9IAY3-F1
#
_entry.id   AF-A0AAN9IAY3-F1
#
_cell.length_a   1.000
_cell.length_b   1.000
_cell.length_c   1.000
_cell.angle_alpha   90.00
_cell.angle_beta   90.00
_cell.angle_gamma   90.00
#
_symmetry.space_group_name_H-M   'P 1'
#
loop_
_entity.id
_entity.type
_entity.pdbx_description
1 polymer ?
#
loop_
_entity_poly.entity_id
_entity_poly.type
_entity_poly.pdbx_seq_one_letter_code
_entity_poly.pdbx_strand_id
1 'polypeptide(L)'
;MIFQKAISTSNAYNDQFRELVQAGKDIESAYWELVVKDIQDACKLFEPIYDETDGADGYVSVEVSPRLADDTEGTVEAAKWLHKVVSCPNAYIKIPATAACIPSIKEVIANGTSGWSSTILK
;
A
#
# COMPACT_ATOMS: atom_id res chain seq x y z
N MET A 1 -9.03 -7.21 0.58
CA MET A 1 -7.65 -6.94 0.11
C MET A 1 -6.95 -8.23 -0.25
N ILE A 2 -6.19 -8.23 -1.33
CA ILE A 2 -5.33 -9.37 -1.72
C ILE A 2 -4.30 -9.67 -0.61
N PHE A 3 -3.72 -8.65 0.04
CA PHE A 3 -2.79 -8.83 1.17
C PHE A 3 -3.44 -9.43 2.41
N GLN A 4 -4.59 -8.91 2.85
CA GLN A 4 -5.34 -9.49 3.96
C GLN A 4 -5.73 -10.95 3.69
N LYS A 5 -6.04 -11.27 2.43
CA LYS A 5 -6.34 -12.64 2.00
C LYS A 5 -5.08 -13.50 1.95
N ALA A 6 -3.95 -12.98 1.44
CA ALA A 6 -2.67 -13.68 1.40
C ALA A 6 -2.15 -13.99 2.81
N ILE A 7 -2.22 -13.04 3.75
CA ILE A 7 -1.79 -13.24 5.14
C ILE A 7 -2.74 -14.20 5.89
N SER A 8 -4.04 -14.17 5.61
CA SER A 8 -5.00 -15.11 6.24
C SER A 8 -5.00 -16.52 5.63
N THR A 9 -4.46 -16.71 4.42
CA THR A 9 -4.48 -18.01 3.71
C THR A 9 -3.11 -18.61 3.46
N SER A 10 -2.02 -17.85 3.60
CA SER A 10 -0.66 -18.33 3.32
C SER A 10 0.09 -18.66 4.60
N ASN A 11 0.63 -19.89 4.65
CA ASN A 11 1.57 -20.33 5.69
C ASN A 11 2.90 -19.53 5.69
N ALA A 12 3.19 -18.77 4.63
CA ALA A 12 4.45 -18.04 4.49
C ALA A 12 4.63 -16.92 5.54
N TYR A 13 3.53 -16.37 6.06
CA TYR A 13 3.57 -15.28 7.04
C TYR A 13 3.35 -15.76 8.49
N ASN A 14 3.01 -17.03 8.70
CA ASN A 14 2.64 -17.54 10.03
C ASN A 14 3.79 -17.48 11.04
N ASP A 15 5.03 -17.71 10.60
CA ASP A 15 6.19 -17.70 11.48
C ASP A 15 6.59 -16.27 11.89
N GLN A 16 6.64 -15.33 10.93
CA GLN A 16 6.87 -13.91 11.21
C GLN A 16 5.73 -13.28 12.04
N PHE A 17 4.48 -13.67 11.76
CA PHE A 17 3.33 -13.19 12.53
C PHE A 17 3.37 -13.72 13.97
N ARG A 18 3.79 -14.97 14.19
CA ARG A 18 4.01 -15.49 15.55
C ARG A 18 5.10 -14.75 16.29
N GLU A 19 6.24 -14.45 15.65
CA GLU A 19 7.33 -13.70 16.29
C GLU A 19 6.87 -12.30 16.72
N LEU A 20 6.10 -11.60 15.86
CA LEU A 20 5.60 -10.25 16.15
C LEU A 20 4.52 -10.24 17.25
N VAL A 21 3.62 -11.21 17.26
CA VAL A 21 2.62 -11.37 18.33
C VAL A 21 3.27 -11.76 19.65
N GLN A 22 4.31 -12.62 19.63
CA GLN A 22 5.08 -12.97 20.82
C GLN A 22 5.90 -11.80 21.37
N ALA A 23 6.31 -10.86 20.51
CA ALA A 23 6.95 -9.61 20.92
C ALA A 23 5.98 -8.58 21.53
N GLY A 24 4.67 -8.91 21.65
CA GLY A 24 3.67 -8.05 22.28
C GLY A 24 3.21 -6.86 21.43
N LYS A 25 3.51 -6.86 20.12
CA LYS A 25 3.01 -5.82 19.20
C LYS A 25 1.54 -6.05 18.88
N ASP A 26 0.83 -4.95 18.67
CA ASP A 26 -0.53 -4.97 18.15
C ASP A 26 -0.56 -5.64 16.76
N ILE A 27 -1.57 -6.48 16.54
CA ILE A 27 -1.73 -7.31 15.33
C ILE A 27 -1.76 -6.44 14.07
N GLU A 28 -2.40 -5.27 14.13
CA GLU A 28 -2.50 -4.36 12.99
C GLU A 28 -1.14 -3.75 12.66
N SER A 29 -0.36 -3.40 13.68
CA SER A 29 1.00 -2.87 13.50
C SER A 29 1.93 -3.92 12.87
N ALA A 30 1.89 -5.16 13.37
CA ALA A 30 2.65 -6.28 12.81
C ALA A 30 2.26 -6.57 11.36
N TYR A 31 0.96 -6.56 11.05
CA TYR A 31 0.46 -6.71 9.69
C TYR A 31 1.02 -5.63 8.76
N TRP A 32 0.94 -4.36 9.15
CA TRP A 32 1.41 -3.26 8.32
C TRP A 32 2.92 -3.26 8.12
N GLU A 33 3.71 -3.64 9.13
CA GLU A 33 5.16 -3.80 8.97
C GLU A 33 5.51 -4.86 7.91
N LEU A 34 4.80 -5.99 7.91
CA LEU A 34 4.98 -7.04 6.91
C LEU A 34 4.58 -6.56 5.51
N VAL A 35 3.42 -5.91 5.39
CA VAL A 35 2.96 -5.36 4.10
C VAL A 35 3.95 -4.34 3.55
N VAL A 36 4.43 -3.39 4.37
CA VAL A 36 5.38 -2.37 3.93
C VAL A 36 6.69 -3.01 3.47
N LYS A 37 7.21 -3.98 4.23
CA LYS A 37 8.43 -4.68 3.87
C LYS A 37 8.29 -5.45 2.55
N ASP A 38 7.20 -6.17 2.36
CA ASP A 38 6.94 -6.91 1.11
C ASP A 38 6.86 -5.97 -0.09
N ILE A 39 6.20 -4.82 0.07
CA ILE A 39 6.13 -3.82 -0.99
C ILE A 39 7.51 -3.22 -1.28
N GLN A 40 8.33 -2.95 -0.27
CA GLN A 40 9.70 -2.46 -0.47
C GLN A 40 10.58 -3.49 -1.19
N ASP A 41 10.51 -4.75 -0.78
CA ASP A 41 11.26 -5.84 -1.39
C ASP A 41 10.82 -6.05 -2.84
N ALA A 42 9.51 -5.98 -3.12
CA ALA A 42 8.98 -6.01 -4.48
C ALA A 42 9.44 -4.79 -5.29
N CYS A 43 9.37 -3.58 -4.73
CA CYS A 43 9.82 -2.35 -5.42
C CYS A 43 11.28 -2.48 -5.84
N LYS A 44 12.14 -2.98 -4.94
CA LYS A 44 13.56 -3.23 -5.23
C LYS A 44 13.77 -4.31 -6.30
N LEU A 45 12.92 -5.34 -6.32
CA LEU A 45 12.99 -6.40 -7.34
C LEU A 45 12.62 -5.87 -8.73
N PHE A 46 11.66 -4.94 -8.80
CA PHE A 46 11.19 -4.34 -10.05
C PHE A 46 11.92 -3.04 -10.45
N GLU A 47 12.78 -2.50 -9.58
CA GLU A 47 13.60 -1.31 -9.83
C GLU A 47 14.40 -1.37 -11.15
N PRO A 48 15.05 -2.49 -11.52
CA PRO A 48 15.76 -2.55 -12.81
C PRO A 48 14.83 -2.37 -14.01
N ILE A 49 13.60 -2.90 -13.93
CA ILE A 49 12.60 -2.74 -15.01
C ILE A 49 12.09 -1.31 -15.04
N TYR A 50 11.89 -0.69 -13.88
CA TYR A 50 11.50 0.72 -13.79
C TYR A 50 12.54 1.64 -14.43
N ASP A 51 13.82 1.41 -14.15
CA ASP A 51 14.92 2.18 -14.73
C ASP A 51 15.10 1.90 -16.23
N GLU A 52 15.06 0.64 -16.66
CA GLU A 52 15.21 0.26 -18.08
C GLU A 52 14.09 0.80 -18.97
N THR A 53 12.90 0.98 -18.39
CA THR A 53 11.72 1.46 -19.11
C THR A 53 11.48 2.96 -18.95
N ASP A 54 12.41 3.70 -18.33
CA ASP A 54 12.28 5.14 -18.03
C ASP A 54 10.95 5.46 -17.33
N GLY A 55 10.56 4.59 -16.39
CA GLY A 55 9.31 4.69 -15.64
C GLY A 55 8.04 4.32 -16.42
N ALA A 56 8.13 3.56 -17.52
CA ALA A 56 6.95 3.05 -18.21
C ALA A 56 6.38 1.76 -17.57
N ASP A 57 7.22 0.96 -16.91
CA ASP A 57 6.84 -0.28 -16.22
C ASP A 57 7.64 -0.46 -14.91
N GLY A 58 7.53 -1.61 -14.24
CA GLY A 58 8.25 -1.90 -12.99
C GLY A 58 7.59 -1.33 -11.74
N TYR A 59 6.31 -0.99 -11.82
CA TYR A 59 5.56 -0.46 -10.70
C TYR A 59 4.98 -1.54 -9.78
N VAL A 60 4.99 -1.27 -8.48
CA VAL A 60 4.38 -2.12 -7.46
C VAL A 60 3.24 -1.37 -6.79
N SER A 61 2.02 -1.88 -6.91
CA SER A 61 0.85 -1.23 -6.33
C SER A 61 0.44 -1.81 -4.97
N VAL A 62 0.09 -0.94 -4.03
CA VAL A 62 -0.48 -1.31 -2.73
C VAL A 62 -1.78 -0.55 -2.48
N GLU A 63 -2.79 -1.21 -1.93
CA GLU A 63 -4.10 -0.61 -1.63
C GLU A 63 -4.16 -0.13 -0.18
N VAL A 64 -4.85 1.00 0.06
CA VAL A 64 -5.23 1.40 1.43
C VAL A 64 -6.46 0.63 1.91
N SER A 65 -6.59 0.49 3.23
CA SER A 65 -7.61 -0.35 3.87
C SER A 65 -9.01 -0.08 3.30
N PRO A 66 -9.77 -1.11 2.88
CA PRO A 66 -11.13 -0.90 2.34
C PRO A 66 -12.10 -0.41 3.40
N ARG A 67 -11.75 -0.55 4.68
CA ARG A 67 -12.55 0.00 5.79
C ARG A 67 -12.58 1.53 5.80
N LEU A 68 -11.58 2.16 5.17
CA LEU A 68 -11.51 3.62 5.02
C LEU A 68 -12.22 4.10 3.76
N ALA A 69 -12.83 3.20 2.97
CA ALA A 69 -13.45 3.57 1.70
C ALA A 69 -14.55 4.64 1.83
N ASP A 70 -15.21 4.75 2.99
CA ASP A 70 -16.21 5.80 3.25
C ASP A 70 -15.65 6.99 4.08
N ASP A 71 -14.37 6.95 4.43
CA ASP A 71 -13.66 7.98 5.19
C ASP A 71 -12.60 8.67 4.31
N THR A 72 -12.98 9.84 3.78
CA THR A 72 -12.16 10.68 2.90
C THR A 72 -10.85 11.09 3.56
N GLU A 73 -10.90 11.56 4.81
CA GLU A 73 -9.75 12.11 5.53
C GLU A 73 -8.84 10.99 6.02
N GLY A 74 -9.42 9.94 6.60
CA GLY A 74 -8.69 8.73 7.00
C GLY A 74 -8.00 8.05 5.81
N THR A 75 -8.64 8.04 4.64
CA THR A 75 -8.02 7.54 3.40
C THR A 75 -6.83 8.38 2.96
N VAL A 76 -6.94 9.71 2.98
CA VAL A 76 -5.81 10.59 2.61
C VAL A 76 -4.63 10.38 3.55
N GLU A 77 -4.87 10.37 4.85
CA GLU A 77 -3.81 10.22 5.85
C GLU A 77 -3.17 8.84 5.81
N ALA A 78 -3.97 7.77 5.71
CA ALA A 78 -3.45 6.41 5.55
C ALA A 78 -2.60 6.28 4.29
N ALA A 79 -3.00 6.92 3.21
CA ALA A 79 -2.29 6.83 1.96
C ALA A 79 -0.99 7.68 1.96
N LYS A 80 -1.01 8.88 2.57
CA LYS A 80 0.20 9.69 2.80
C LYS A 80 1.19 8.96 3.68
N TRP A 81 0.69 8.33 4.75
CA TRP A 81 1.49 7.49 5.63
C TRP A 81 2.13 6.34 4.85
N LEU A 82 1.34 5.61 4.05
CA LEU A 82 1.81 4.46 3.27
C LEU A 82 2.88 4.86 2.25
N HIS A 83 2.67 5.96 1.53
CA HIS A 83 3.65 6.53 0.61
C HIS A 83 4.97 6.88 1.34
N LYS A 84 4.88 7.48 2.53
CA LYS A 84 6.05 7.86 3.34
C LYS A 84 6.84 6.63 3.84
N VAL A 85 6.16 5.58 4.30
CA VAL A 85 6.83 4.40 4.85
C VAL A 85 7.39 3.48 3.78
N VAL A 86 6.71 3.34 2.63
CA VAL A 86 7.22 2.57 1.49
C VAL A 86 8.44 3.27 0.90
N SER A 87 8.35 4.59 0.64
CA SER A 87 9.47 5.42 0.18
C SER A 87 10.19 4.89 -1.08
N CYS A 88 9.45 4.28 -2.01
CA CYS A 88 9.99 3.77 -3.28
C CYS A 88 9.43 4.57 -4.48
N PRO A 89 10.25 4.91 -5.48
CA PRO A 89 9.83 5.72 -6.63
C PRO A 89 8.86 4.98 -7.57
N ASN A 90 8.93 3.65 -7.60
CA ASN A 90 8.07 2.78 -8.39
C ASN A 90 6.87 2.21 -7.60
N ALA A 91 6.54 2.79 -6.44
CA ALA A 91 5.36 2.38 -5.68
C ALA A 91 4.10 3.14 -6.13
N TYR A 92 3.00 2.42 -6.33
CA TYR A 92 1.68 2.98 -6.56
C TYR A 92 0.76 2.79 -5.35
N ILE A 93 0.31 3.88 -4.73
CA ILE A 93 -0.72 3.80 -3.70
C ILE A 93 -2.10 3.86 -4.37
N LYS A 94 -2.89 2.80 -4.17
CA LYS A 94 -4.24 2.64 -4.69
C LYS A 94 -5.26 3.10 -3.65
N ILE A 95 -6.01 4.14 -4.03
CA ILE A 95 -7.14 4.65 -3.26
C ILE A 95 -8.44 4.02 -3.81
N PRO A 96 -9.32 3.47 -2.95
CA PRO A 96 -10.66 3.06 -3.33
C PRO A 96 -11.43 4.23 -3.95
N ALA A 97 -11.90 4.11 -5.20
CA ALA A 97 -12.68 5.18 -5.82
C ALA A 97 -14.18 5.11 -5.46
N THR A 98 -14.49 5.20 -4.17
CA THR A 98 -15.85 5.47 -3.71
C THR A 98 -16.19 6.95 -3.93
N ALA A 99 -17.50 7.29 -3.96
CA ALA A 99 -17.94 8.67 -4.07
C ALA A 99 -17.35 9.57 -2.97
N ALA A 100 -17.20 9.02 -1.76
CA ALA A 100 -16.58 9.71 -0.62
C ALA A 100 -15.08 9.97 -0.80
N CYS A 101 -14.35 9.13 -1.53
CA CYS A 101 -12.90 9.27 -1.74
C CYS A 101 -12.53 10.09 -2.99
N ILE A 102 -13.49 10.54 -3.81
CA ILE A 102 -13.24 11.41 -4.97
C ILE A 102 -12.49 12.71 -4.58
N PRO A 103 -12.86 13.40 -3.48
CA PRO A 103 -12.09 14.55 -3.01
C PRO A 103 -10.65 14.20 -2.61
N SER A 104 -10.45 13.05 -1.94
CA SER A 104 -9.12 12.53 -1.56
C SER A 104 -8.22 12.34 -2.77
N ILE A 105 -8.74 11.74 -3.84
CA ILE A 105 -7.99 11.52 -5.09
C ILE A 105 -7.53 12.86 -5.68
N LYS A 106 -8.40 13.88 -5.68
CA LYS A 106 -8.04 15.21 -6.20
C LYS A 106 -6.96 15.87 -5.36
N GLU A 107 -7.07 15.81 -4.04
CA GLU A 107 -6.09 16.41 -3.12
C GLU A 107 -4.71 15.78 -3.27
N VAL A 108 -4.66 14.46 -3.38
CA VAL A 108 -3.39 13.74 -3.45
C VAL A 108 -2.71 13.92 -4.80
N ILE A 109 -3.47 13.92 -5.90
CA ILE A 109 -2.93 14.25 -7.24
C ILE A 109 -2.46 15.71 -7.29
N ALA A 110 -3.20 16.65 -6.67
CA ALA A 110 -2.83 18.06 -6.64
C ALA A 110 -1.54 18.33 -5.85
N ASN A 111 -1.20 17.48 -4.88
CA ASN A 111 0.05 17.55 -4.12
C ASN A 111 1.28 17.02 -4.91
N GLY A 112 1.14 16.70 -6.20
CA GLY A 112 2.27 16.46 -7.10
C GLY A 112 3.13 15.25 -6.75
N THR A 113 2.59 14.33 -5.95
CA THR A 113 3.31 13.12 -5.56
C THR A 113 3.24 12.11 -6.71
N SER A 114 4.36 11.83 -7.36
CA SER A 114 4.48 10.76 -8.37
C SER A 114 4.32 9.40 -7.68
N GLY A 115 3.38 8.57 -8.12
CA GLY A 115 3.13 7.24 -7.51
C GLY A 115 1.71 7.01 -6.97
N TRP A 116 0.69 7.68 -7.50
CA TRP A 116 -0.70 7.48 -7.07
C TRP A 116 -1.58 7.02 -8.23
N SER A 117 -2.39 5.98 -7.99
CA SER A 117 -3.32 5.43 -8.97
C SER A 117 -4.70 5.26 -8.34
N SER A 118 -5.74 5.87 -8.90
CA SER A 118 -7.11 5.65 -8.45
C SER A 118 -7.65 4.35 -9.06
N THR A 119 -8.16 3.43 -8.24
CA THR A 119 -8.83 2.22 -8.75
C THR A 119 -10.31 2.28 -8.36
N ILE A 120 -11.17 2.34 -9.37
CA ILE A 120 -12.63 2.24 -9.19
C ILE A 120 -12.95 0.79 -8.85
N LEU A 121 -13.13 0.51 -7.56
CA LEU A 121 -13.77 -0.73 -7.12
C LEU A 121 -15.25 -0.62 -7.49
N LYS A 122 -15.62 -1.28 -8.60
CA LYS A 122 -17.01 -1.57 -8.96
C LYS A 122 -17.55 -2.69 -8.09
#